data_AF-A0A2V2B5V2-F1
#
_entry.id   AF-A0A2V2B5V2-F1
#
_cell.length_a   1.000
_cell.length_b   1.000
_cell.length_c   1.000
_cell.angle_alpha   90.00
_cell.angle_beta   90.00
_cell.angle_gamma   90.00
#
_symmetry.space_group_name_H-M   'P 1'
#
loop_
_entity.id
_entity.type
_entity.pdbx_description
1 polymer ?
#
loop_
_entity_poly.entity_id
_entity_poly.type
_entity_poly.pdbx_seq_one_letter_code
_entity_poly.pdbx_strand_id
1 'polypeptide(L)'
;MRPSARIPSILAGLALAVGGAVVVAPSAHADVTACEQYVAKHDSKVKDGVAEACYQGAIGNQTSCDSSLVAAGASKDVAQSACEASR
;
A
#
# COMPACT_ATOMS: atom_id res chain seq x y z
N MET A 1 21.31 45.37 22.58
CA MET A 1 21.31 45.09 21.13
C MET A 1 20.64 43.72 20.93
N ARG A 2 19.50 43.66 20.22
CA ARG A 2 18.91 42.41 19.71
C ARG A 2 19.61 42.06 18.39
N PRO A 3 19.84 40.77 18.10
CA PRO A 3 19.31 40.27 16.84
C PRO A 3 18.68 38.86 16.93
N SER A 4 17.45 38.81 16.43
CA SER A 4 16.82 37.78 15.59
C SER A 4 17.21 36.30 15.77
N ALA A 5 16.37 35.59 16.52
CA ALA A 5 16.16 34.16 16.33
C ALA A 5 15.48 33.93 14.96
N ARG A 6 16.12 33.18 14.07
CA ARG A 6 15.54 32.72 12.81
C ARG A 6 14.79 31.40 13.04
N ILE A 7 13.52 31.40 12.66
CA ILE A 7 12.65 30.24 12.47
C ILE A 7 13.08 29.55 11.16
N PRO A 8 13.39 28.25 11.17
CA PRO A 8 12.56 27.24 10.50
C PRO A 8 12.55 25.93 11.34
N SER A 9 11.59 25.03 11.37
CA SER A 9 10.53 24.64 10.45
C SER A 9 9.41 24.06 11.30
N ILE A 10 8.22 24.64 11.18
CA ILE A 10 6.97 23.97 11.54
C ILE A 10 6.59 23.22 10.27
N LEU A 11 6.87 21.92 10.18
CA LEU A 11 6.25 21.00 9.20
C LEU A 11 6.73 19.56 9.45
N ALA A 12 5.95 18.85 10.26
CA ALA A 12 5.68 17.40 10.24
C ALA A 12 5.35 16.91 11.66
N GLY A 13 4.30 17.49 12.24
CA GLY A 13 3.58 16.83 13.33
C GLY A 13 2.66 15.74 12.78
N LEU A 14 2.22 14.87 13.69
CA LEU A 14 1.27 13.73 13.56
C LEU A 14 1.91 12.44 13.03
N ALA A 15 2.48 11.55 13.85
CA ALA A 15 1.91 10.84 15.00
C ALA A 15 0.65 10.01 14.66
N LEU A 16 0.87 8.83 14.08
CA LEU A 16 0.07 7.61 14.29
C LEU A 16 1.09 6.55 14.78
N ALA A 17 1.39 6.46 16.07
CA ALA A 17 0.61 5.82 17.12
C ALA A 17 0.54 4.28 16.98
N VAL A 18 1.21 3.64 17.95
CA VAL A 18 0.97 2.28 18.48
C VAL A 18 1.69 1.10 17.79
N GLY A 19 2.76 0.65 18.45
CA GLY A 19 2.79 -0.74 18.90
C GLY A 19 3.89 -1.63 18.36
N GLY A 20 5.03 -1.66 19.07
CA GLY A 20 5.74 -2.92 19.33
C GLY A 20 6.77 -3.35 18.30
N ALA A 21 8.00 -3.53 18.78
CA ALA A 21 9.09 -4.15 18.05
C ALA A 21 8.70 -5.52 17.49
N VAL A 22 8.62 -5.64 16.16
CA VAL A 22 8.87 -6.91 15.47
C VAL A 22 9.76 -6.60 14.28
N VAL A 23 10.98 -7.11 14.35
CA VAL A 23 11.92 -7.17 13.24
C VAL A 23 11.33 -8.12 12.19
N VAL A 24 10.64 -7.60 11.16
CA VAL A 24 10.36 -8.29 9.89
C VAL A 24 10.02 -7.26 8.80
N ALA A 25 10.56 -7.46 7.59
CA ALA A 25 10.49 -6.65 6.36
C ALA A 25 9.37 -5.57 6.28
N PRO A 26 9.71 -4.26 6.32
CA PRO A 26 8.72 -3.17 6.19
C PRO A 26 8.14 -3.02 4.78
N SER A 27 8.80 -3.57 3.76
CA SER A 27 8.42 -3.38 2.35
C SER A 27 7.14 -4.14 2.03
N ALA A 28 7.13 -5.46 2.25
CA ALA A 28 6.01 -6.31 1.81
C ALA A 28 4.65 -5.86 2.37
N HIS A 29 4.59 -5.38 3.61
CA HIS A 29 3.33 -4.84 4.17
C HIS A 29 2.92 -3.49 3.57
N ALA A 30 3.89 -2.63 3.25
CA ALA A 30 3.62 -1.37 2.55
C ALA A 30 3.15 -1.61 1.11
N ASP A 31 3.74 -2.59 0.44
CA ASP A 31 3.43 -2.99 -0.94
C ASP A 31 2.02 -3.59 -1.05
N VAL A 32 1.63 -4.46 -0.11
CA VAL A 32 0.26 -4.99 -0.02
C VAL A 32 -0.75 -3.86 0.22
N THR A 33 -0.45 -2.96 1.16
CA THR A 33 -1.34 -1.83 1.47
C THR A 33 -1.51 -0.90 0.26
N ALA A 34 -0.45 -0.67 -0.52
CA ALA A 34 -0.51 0.16 -1.73
C ALA A 34 -1.42 -0.47 -2.80
N CYS A 35 -1.32 -1.79 -3.00
CA CYS A 35 -2.20 -2.54 -3.89
C CYS A 35 -3.67 -2.51 -3.41
N GLU A 36 -3.94 -2.74 -2.13
CA GLU A 36 -5.29 -2.66 -1.57
C GLU A 36 -5.91 -1.27 -1.74
N GLN A 37 -5.12 -0.21 -1.51
CA GLN A 37 -5.58 1.17 -1.72
C GLN A 37 -5.83 1.46 -3.20
N TYR A 38 -5.01 0.94 -4.11
CA TYR A 38 -5.21 1.09 -5.54
C TYR A 38 -6.53 0.44 -5.97
N VAL A 39 -6.76 -0.82 -5.56
CA VAL A 39 -8.01 -1.54 -5.85
C VAL A 39 -9.20 -0.82 -5.21
N ALA A 40 -9.09 -0.34 -3.97
CA ALA A 40 -10.16 0.41 -3.32
C ALA A 40 -10.50 1.73 -4.03
N LYS A 41 -9.51 2.38 -4.69
CA LYS A 41 -9.69 3.62 -5.46
C LYS A 41 -10.35 3.37 -6.82
N HIS A 42 -9.98 2.29 -7.50
CA HIS A 42 -10.36 2.03 -8.89
C HIS A 42 -11.49 1.01 -9.04
N ASP A 43 -11.60 0.06 -8.12
CA ASP A 43 -12.59 -1.01 -8.06
C ASP A 43 -13.06 -1.24 -6.61
N SER A 44 -13.61 -0.19 -5.98
CA SER A 44 -14.06 -0.19 -4.56
C SER A 44 -15.08 -1.28 -4.16
N LYS A 45 -15.73 -1.89 -5.15
CA LYS A 45 -16.66 -3.02 -5.02
C LYS A 45 -15.93 -4.36 -4.80
N VAL A 46 -14.67 -4.44 -5.19
CA VAL A 46 -13.80 -5.60 -5.02
C VAL A 46 -13.08 -5.44 -3.68
N LYS A 47 -13.42 -6.31 -2.74
CA LYS A 47 -12.86 -6.33 -1.38
C LYS A 47 -12.44 -7.72 -0.97
N ASP A 48 -13.23 -8.71 -1.36
CA ASP A 48 -12.95 -10.11 -1.09
C ASP A 48 -11.72 -10.58 -1.89
N GLY A 49 -10.79 -11.27 -1.25
CA GLY A 49 -9.58 -11.79 -1.90
C GLY A 49 -8.52 -10.75 -2.30
N VAL A 50 -8.76 -9.45 -2.12
CA VAL A 50 -7.80 -8.39 -2.51
C VAL A 50 -6.50 -8.48 -1.70
N ALA A 51 -6.59 -8.60 -0.38
CA ALA A 51 -5.41 -8.71 0.48
C ALA A 51 -4.53 -9.91 0.11
N GLU A 52 -5.15 -11.05 -0.19
CA GLU A 52 -4.45 -12.29 -0.53
C GLU A 52 -3.82 -12.20 -1.93
N ALA A 53 -4.52 -11.61 -2.90
CA ALA A 53 -3.98 -11.31 -4.23
C ALA A 53 -2.79 -10.34 -4.16
N CYS A 54 -2.93 -9.23 -3.44
CA CYS A 54 -1.87 -8.25 -3.24
C CYS A 54 -0.66 -8.87 -2.51
N TYR A 55 -0.89 -9.81 -1.58
CA TYR A 55 0.20 -10.56 -0.95
C TYR A 55 0.98 -11.41 -1.95
N GLN A 56 0.30 -12.05 -2.91
CA GLN A 56 0.98 -12.74 -4.01
C GLN A 56 1.87 -11.79 -4.82
N GLY A 57 1.39 -10.57 -5.11
CA GLY A 57 2.19 -9.54 -5.78
C GLY A 57 3.44 -9.15 -5.00
N ALA A 58 3.30 -8.93 -3.68
CA ALA A 58 4.38 -8.57 -2.76
C ALA A 58 5.47 -9.64 -2.59
N ILE A 59 5.14 -10.92 -2.80
CA ILE A 59 6.13 -12.01 -2.83
C ILE A 59 6.66 -12.30 -4.25
N GLY A 60 6.33 -11.45 -5.24
CA GLY A 60 6.80 -11.54 -6.62
C GLY A 60 5.93 -12.43 -7.54
N ASN A 61 4.80 -12.92 -7.06
CA ASN A 61 3.86 -13.75 -7.82
C ASN A 61 2.76 -12.90 -8.48
N GLN A 62 3.17 -12.12 -9.47
CA GLN A 62 2.32 -11.20 -10.23
C GLN A 62 1.18 -11.92 -10.97
N THR A 63 1.46 -13.08 -11.58
CA THR A 63 0.43 -13.87 -12.30
C THR A 63 -0.72 -14.31 -11.39
N SER A 64 -0.42 -14.73 -10.16
CA SER A 64 -1.46 -15.13 -9.22
C SER A 64 -2.18 -13.92 -8.63
N CYS A 65 -1.48 -12.80 -8.43
CA CYS A 65 -2.09 -11.52 -8.06
C CYS A 65 -3.15 -11.09 -9.10
N ASP A 66 -2.76 -11.03 -10.36
CA ASP A 66 -3.65 -10.63 -11.47
C ASP A 66 -4.86 -11.55 -11.58
N SER A 67 -4.63 -12.87 -11.61
CA SER A 67 -5.70 -13.85 -11.76
C SER A 67 -6.68 -13.82 -10.59
N SER A 68 -6.19 -13.60 -9.36
CA SER A 68 -7.01 -13.56 -8.16
C SER A 68 -7.85 -12.28 -8.09
N LEU A 69 -7.27 -11.13 -8.43
CA LEU A 69 -7.99 -9.86 -8.51
C LEU A 69 -9.07 -9.86 -9.60
N VAL A 70 -8.75 -10.42 -10.78
CA VAL A 70 -9.74 -10.57 -11.85
C VAL A 70 -10.85 -11.55 -11.45
N ALA A 71 -10.52 -12.66 -10.79
CA ALA A 71 -11.51 -13.60 -10.26
C ALA A 71 -12.40 -12.97 -9.18
N ALA A 72 -11.84 -12.06 -8.37
CA ALA A 72 -12.59 -11.26 -7.39
C ALA A 72 -13.47 -10.17 -8.03
N GLY A 73 -13.36 -9.97 -9.35
CA GLY A 73 -14.18 -9.04 -10.12
C GLY A 73 -13.53 -7.69 -10.42
N ALA A 74 -12.23 -7.54 -10.20
CA ALA A 74 -11.48 -6.37 -10.66
C ALA A 74 -11.30 -6.42 -12.18
N SER A 75 -11.23 -5.24 -12.79
CA SER A 75 -10.88 -5.15 -14.21
C SER A 75 -9.43 -5.58 -14.42
N LYS A 76 -9.10 -6.20 -15.56
CA LYS A 76 -7.72 -6.63 -15.87
C LYS A 76 -6.70 -5.50 -15.73
N ASP A 77 -7.03 -4.30 -16.22
CA ASP A 77 -6.15 -3.13 -16.12
C ASP A 77 -5.91 -2.69 -14.67
N VAL A 78 -6.94 -2.79 -13.82
CA VAL A 78 -6.84 -2.46 -12.39
C VAL A 78 -6.04 -3.52 -11.65
N ALA A 79 -6.27 -4.80 -11.96
CA ALA A 79 -5.51 -5.91 -11.40
C ALA A 79 -4.01 -5.76 -11.69
N GLN A 80 -3.62 -5.59 -12.97
CA GLN A 80 -2.21 -5.40 -13.34
C GLN A 80 -1.59 -4.18 -12.65
N SER A 81 -2.26 -3.04 -12.68
CA SER A 81 -1.71 -1.82 -12.09
C SER A 81 -1.57 -1.92 -10.56
N ALA A 82 -2.51 -2.59 -9.89
CA ALA A 82 -2.44 -2.85 -8.46
C ALA A 82 -1.32 -3.83 -8.11
N CYS A 83 -1.18 -4.91 -8.87
CA CYS A 83 -0.16 -5.92 -8.68
C CYS A 83 1.25 -5.35 -8.95
N GLU A 84 1.41 -4.50 -9.97
CA GLU A 84 2.65 -3.75 -10.20
C GLU A 84 2.99 -2.78 -9.07
N ALA A 85 1.98 -2.16 -8.44
CA ALA A 85 2.18 -1.29 -7.28
C ALA A 85 2.63 -2.07 -6.01
N SER A 86 2.45 -3.39 -5.99
CA SER A 86 2.90 -4.28 -4.91
C SER A 86 4.26 -4.96 -5.17
N ARG A 87 4.95 -4.66 -6.28
CA ARG A 87 6.21 -5.29 -6.66
C ARG A 87 7.44 -4.71 -5.95
#